data_AF-A0A2N7Q7V8-F1
#
_entry.id   AF-A0A2N7Q7V8-F1
#
_cell.length_a   1.000
_cell.length_b   1.000
_cell.length_c   1.000
_cell.angle_alpha   90.00
_cell.angle_beta   90.00
_cell.angle_gamma   90.00
#
_symmetry.space_group_name_H-M   'P 1'
#
loop_
_entity.id
_entity.type
_entity.pdbx_description
1 polymer ?
#
loop_
_entity_poly.entity_id
_entity_poly.type
_entity_poly.pdbx_seq_one_letter_code
_entity_poly.pdbx_strand_id
1 'polypeptide(L)'
;MKTFLIWIALSIFIIDDDFDNLIKGLYVARFPSGLVAMMTFAYRYFILLKEELLSIFRARSSRTLTKRSPWEELKITAVILEQYLSRLVGRSERIYAALLSRGFQGKVHFLIDFRLRAKDYLFLLGFGGLVILIKII
;
A
#
# COMPACT_ATOMS: atom_id res chain seq x y z
N MET A 1 18.87 -8.67 22.30
CA MET A 1 18.21 -9.87 21.73
C MET A 1 16.77 -9.61 21.27
N LYS A 2 15.89 -9.03 22.11
CA LYS A 2 14.47 -8.76 21.76
C LYS A 2 14.28 -7.91 20.48
N THR A 3 15.10 -6.89 20.27
CA THR A 3 15.03 -6.03 19.09
C THR A 3 15.29 -6.81 17.79
N PHE A 4 16.20 -7.78 17.80
CA PHE A 4 16.55 -8.57 16.62
C PHE A 4 15.40 -9.47 16.17
N LEU A 5 14.65 -10.05 17.12
CA LEU A 5 13.45 -10.84 16.84
C LEU A 5 12.35 -10.00 16.18
N ILE A 6 12.15 -8.75 16.64
CA ILE A 6 11.16 -7.83 16.07
C ILE A 6 11.54 -7.49 14.62
N TRP A 7 12.81 -7.19 14.34
CA TRP A 7 13.27 -6.90 12.98
C TRP A 7 13.09 -8.09 12.04
N ILE A 8 13.41 -9.31 12.48
CA ILE A 8 13.20 -10.52 11.69
C ILE A 8 11.72 -10.72 11.39
N ALA A 9 10.86 -10.63 12.41
CA ALA A 9 9.42 -10.80 12.23
C ALA A 9 8.83 -9.75 11.26
N LEU A 10 9.25 -8.49 11.38
CA LEU A 10 8.85 -7.43 10.46
C LEU A 10 9.32 -7.70 9.03
N SER A 11 10.56 -8.18 8.84
CA SER A 11 11.06 -8.48 7.50
C SER A 11 10.30 -9.62 6.83
N ILE A 12 9.97 -10.69 7.56
CA ILE A 12 9.20 -11.82 7.04
C ILE A 12 7.80 -11.33 6.63
N PHE A 13 7.15 -10.56 7.50
CA PHE A 13 5.83 -9.99 7.22
C PHE A 13 5.82 -9.10 5.95
N ILE A 14 6.83 -8.25 5.77
CA ILE A 14 6.93 -7.36 4.61
C ILE A 14 7.17 -8.14 3.31
N ILE A 15 7.87 -9.28 3.37
CA ILE A 15 8.25 -10.08 2.19
C ILE A 15 7.09 -10.97 1.73
N ASP A 16 6.34 -11.58 2.67
CA ASP A 16 5.36 -12.61 2.35
C ASP A 16 3.95 -12.07 2.01
N ASP A 17 3.56 -10.90 2.55
CA ASP A 17 2.17 -10.44 2.46
C ASP A 17 1.95 -9.44 1.31
N ASP A 18 1.06 -9.79 0.39
CA ASP A 18 0.47 -8.79 -0.51
C ASP A 18 -0.36 -7.83 0.35
N PHE A 19 -0.12 -6.52 0.23
CA PHE A 19 -0.81 -5.50 1.02
C PHE A 19 -2.34 -5.56 0.86
N ASP A 20 -2.81 -6.10 -0.27
CA ASP A 20 -4.23 -6.40 -0.49
C ASP A 20 -4.79 -7.42 0.53
N ASN A 21 -4.01 -8.43 0.92
CA ASN A 21 -4.43 -9.41 1.94
C ASN A 21 -4.47 -8.80 3.33
N LEU A 22 -3.54 -7.90 3.66
CA LEU A 22 -3.58 -7.13 4.90
C LEU A 22 -4.87 -6.29 4.99
N ILE A 23 -5.22 -5.56 3.93
CA ILE A 23 -6.46 -4.76 3.89
C ILE A 23 -7.70 -5.66 4.02
N LYS A 24 -7.74 -6.79 3.32
CA LYS A 24 -8.84 -7.77 3.46
C LYS A 24 -8.91 -8.33 4.89
N GLY A 25 -7.77 -8.57 5.54
CA GLY A 25 -7.70 -8.97 6.94
C GLY A 25 -8.33 -7.92 7.87
N LEU A 26 -8.02 -6.64 7.66
CA LEU A 26 -8.65 -5.52 8.38
C LEU A 26 -10.17 -5.46 8.13
N TYR A 27 -10.60 -5.71 6.89
CA TYR A 27 -12.02 -5.77 6.56
C TYR A 27 -12.74 -6.89 7.34
N VAL A 28 -12.16 -8.10 7.38
CA VAL A 28 -12.71 -9.23 8.17
C VAL A 28 -12.69 -8.95 9.66
N ALA A 29 -11.65 -8.27 10.16
CA ALA A 29 -11.54 -7.82 11.54
C ALA A 29 -12.56 -6.71 11.91
N ARG A 30 -13.47 -6.34 11.00
CA ARG A 30 -14.52 -5.32 11.19
C ARG A 30 -13.97 -3.94 11.55
N PHE A 31 -12.80 -3.58 11.00
CA PHE A 31 -12.31 -2.21 11.09
C PHE A 31 -13.31 -1.22 10.42
N PRO A 32 -13.34 0.06 10.82
CA PRO A 32 -14.26 1.04 10.24
C PRO A 32 -14.17 1.07 8.72
N SER A 33 -15.31 0.83 8.05
CA SER A 33 -15.36 0.60 6.60
C SER A 33 -14.81 1.77 5.78
N GLY A 34 -14.93 3.00 6.30
CA GLY A 34 -14.35 4.19 5.69
C GLY A 34 -12.82 4.14 5.63
N LEU A 35 -12.16 3.70 6.71
CA LEU A 35 -10.70 3.55 6.75
C LEU A 35 -10.22 2.45 5.81
N VAL A 36 -10.91 1.31 5.79
CA VAL A 36 -10.61 0.22 4.86
C VAL A 36 -10.74 0.68 3.42
N ALA A 37 -11.81 1.41 3.09
CA ALA A 37 -12.00 1.98 1.76
C ALA A 37 -10.89 2.98 1.41
N MET A 38 -10.54 3.90 2.32
CA MET A 38 -9.44 4.84 2.13
C MET A 38 -8.11 4.13 1.86
N MET A 39 -7.76 3.12 2.65
CA MET A 39 -6.53 2.32 2.45
C MET A 39 -6.53 1.59 1.11
N THR A 40 -7.68 1.02 0.72
CA THR A 40 -7.84 0.32 -0.57
C THR A 40 -7.57 1.26 -1.75
N PHE A 41 -8.22 2.43 -1.74
CA PHE A 41 -8.01 3.42 -2.80
C PHE A 41 -6.60 3.97 -2.76
N ALA A 42 -6.04 4.26 -1.59
CA ALA A 42 -4.67 4.72 -1.45
C ALA A 42 -3.67 3.73 -2.05
N TYR A 43 -3.77 2.44 -1.71
CA TYR A 43 -2.88 1.41 -2.25
C TYR A 43 -3.05 1.22 -3.76
N ARG A 44 -4.29 1.01 -4.22
CA ARG A 44 -4.60 0.79 -5.64
C ARG A 44 -4.14 1.95 -6.51
N TYR A 45 -4.34 3.19 -6.06
CA TYR A 45 -3.93 4.36 -6.81
C TYR A 45 -2.45 4.66 -6.63
N PHE A 46 -1.82 4.38 -5.49
CA PHE A 46 -0.39 4.63 -5.29
C PHE A 46 0.49 3.97 -6.35
N ILE A 47 0.21 2.71 -6.70
CA ILE A 47 0.93 1.99 -7.75
C ILE A 47 0.82 2.73 -9.10
N LEU A 48 -0.40 3.12 -9.45
CA LEU A 48 -0.69 3.86 -10.68
C LEU A 48 -0.05 5.26 -10.70
N LEU A 49 -0.10 5.97 -9.57
CA LEU A 49 0.50 7.29 -9.43
C LEU A 49 2.03 7.23 -9.49
N LYS A 50 2.63 6.16 -8.96
CA LYS A 50 4.07 5.90 -9.05
C LYS A 50 4.49 5.72 -10.51
N GLU A 51 3.76 4.91 -11.28
CA GLU A 51 4.06 4.67 -12.70
C GLU A 51 3.93 5.94 -13.54
N GLU A 52 2.88 6.73 -13.30
CA GLU A 52 2.67 8.02 -13.95
C GLU A 52 3.83 8.98 -13.64
N LEU A 53 4.22 9.09 -12.37
CA LEU A 53 5.32 9.96 -11.95
C LEU A 53 6.67 9.52 -12.55
N LEU A 54 6.94 8.21 -12.59
CA LEU A 54 8.14 7.66 -13.25
C LEU A 54 8.13 7.93 -14.76
N SER A 55 6.97 7.90 -15.41
CA SER A 55 6.83 8.28 -16.82
C SER A 55 7.20 9.75 -17.05
N ILE A 56 6.70 10.65 -16.20
CA ILE A 56 7.02 12.09 -16.24
C ILE A 56 8.53 12.32 -16.06
N PHE A 57 9.15 11.67 -15.08
CA PHE A 57 10.59 11.80 -14.85
C PHE A 57 11.41 11.22 -16.00
N ARG A 58 11.02 10.08 -16.59
CA ARG A 58 11.68 9.54 -17.79
C ARG A 58 11.61 10.51 -18.96
N ALA A 59 10.44 11.08 -19.25
CA ALA A 59 10.27 12.07 -20.32
C ALA A 59 11.12 13.34 -20.07
N ARG A 60 11.26 13.78 -18.81
CA ARG A 60 12.17 14.87 -18.45
C ARG A 60 13.62 14.52 -18.72
N SER A 61 14.07 13.34 -18.28
CA SER A 61 15.44 12.88 -18.50
C SER A 61 15.78 12.81 -19.99
N SER A 62 14.84 12.39 -20.84
CA SER A 62 15.04 12.39 -22.30
C SER A 62 15.19 13.78 -22.93
N ARG A 63 14.66 14.84 -22.29
CA ARG A 63 14.74 16.24 -22.77
C ARG A 63 15.94 17.01 -22.21
N THR A 64 16.66 16.43 -21.26
CA THR A 64 17.75 17.12 -20.54
C THR A 64 19.09 16.54 -20.98
N LEU A 65 19.84 17.29 -21.80
CA LEU A 65 21.14 16.87 -22.35
C LEU A 65 22.33 17.33 -21.50
N THR A 66 22.14 18.29 -20.59
CA THR A 66 23.21 18.93 -19.80
C THR A 66 22.95 18.79 -18.31
N LYS A 67 24.01 18.53 -17.52
CA LYS A 67 23.95 18.50 -16.05
C LYS A 67 23.62 19.89 -15.50
N ARG A 68 22.60 19.97 -14.65
CA ARG A 68 22.19 21.19 -13.95
C ARG A 68 22.73 21.19 -12.52
N SER A 69 22.69 22.33 -11.86
CA SER A 69 23.00 22.36 -10.42
C SER A 69 21.92 21.62 -9.63
N PRO A 70 22.24 20.98 -8.48
CA PRO A 70 21.25 20.29 -7.66
C PRO A 70 20.07 21.19 -7.24
N TRP A 71 20.33 22.49 -7.05
CA TRP A 71 19.33 23.50 -6.71
C TRP A 71 18.34 23.76 -7.85
N GLU A 72 18.84 23.86 -9.09
CA GLU A 72 17.98 23.98 -10.28
C GLU A 72 17.15 22.72 -10.48
N GLU A 73 17.74 21.54 -10.30
CA GLU A 73 17.03 20.27 -10.42
C GLU A 73 15.89 20.15 -9.42
N LEU A 74 16.11 20.56 -8.17
CA LEU A 74 15.09 20.59 -7.13
C LEU A 74 13.95 21.55 -7.50
N LYS A 75 14.29 22.77 -7.95
CA LYS A 75 13.30 23.78 -8.36
C LYS A 75 12.40 23.27 -9.48
N ILE A 76 12.97 22.60 -10.49
CA ILE A 76 12.19 22.01 -11.59
C ILE A 76 11.31 20.87 -11.08
N THR A 77 11.84 20.00 -10.22
CA THR A 77 11.07 18.90 -9.62
C THR A 77 9.88 19.43 -8.84
N ALA A 78 10.05 20.53 -8.09
CA ALA A 78 8.97 21.17 -7.35
C ALA A 78 7.84 21.64 -8.28
N VAL A 79 8.15 22.31 -9.40
CA VAL A 79 7.15 22.74 -10.39
C VAL A 79 6.40 21.55 -11.01
N ILE A 80 7.13 20.47 -11.32
CA ILE A 80 6.50 19.24 -11.84
C ILE A 80 5.54 18.64 -10.81
N LEU A 81 5.96 18.56 -9.55
CA LEU A 81 5.15 18.00 -8.47
C LEU A 81 3.92 18.86 -8.18
N GLU A 82 4.05 20.19 -8.20
CA GLU A 82 2.93 21.12 -8.05
C GLU A 82 1.86 20.90 -9.12
N GLN A 83 2.29 20.84 -10.39
CA GLN A 83 1.37 20.59 -11.50
C GLN A 83 0.75 19.19 -11.41
N TYR A 84 1.54 18.19 -11.03
CA TYR A 84 1.05 16.82 -10.87
C TYR A 84 0.00 16.74 -9.75
N LEU A 85 0.26 17.33 -8.59
CA LEU A 85 -0.65 17.33 -7.45
C LEU A 85 -2.01 17.94 -7.80
N SER A 86 -2.02 19.04 -8.54
CA SER A 86 -3.27 19.66 -9.02
C SER A 86 -4.08 18.69 -9.90
N ARG A 87 -3.40 17.93 -10.77
CA ARG A 87 -4.05 16.90 -11.60
C ARG A 87 -4.53 15.71 -10.76
N LEU A 88 -3.79 15.32 -9.72
CA LEU A 88 -4.16 14.26 -8.80
C LEU A 88 -5.46 14.58 -8.05
N VAL A 89 -5.61 15.82 -7.56
CA VAL A 89 -6.83 16.28 -6.89
C VAL A 89 -8.02 16.24 -7.85
N GLY A 90 -7.90 16.83 -9.04
CA GLY A 90 -8.98 16.76 -10.03
C GLY A 90 -9.30 15.32 -10.46
N ARG A 91 -8.30 14.41 -10.44
CA ARG A 91 -8.49 12.99 -10.72
C ARG A 91 -9.25 12.29 -9.59
N SER A 92 -8.95 12.58 -8.33
CA SER A 92 -9.64 11.96 -7.19
C SER A 92 -11.13 12.34 -7.18
N GLU A 93 -11.46 13.57 -7.51
CA GLU A 93 -12.85 14.04 -7.67
C GLU A 93 -13.58 13.30 -8.79
N ARG A 94 -12.96 13.16 -9.97
CA ARG A 94 -13.55 12.39 -11.09
C ARG A 94 -13.75 10.92 -10.75
N ILE A 95 -12.80 10.31 -10.05
CA ILE A 95 -12.92 8.93 -9.57
C ILE A 95 -14.08 8.83 -8.59
N TYR A 96 -14.18 9.74 -7.63
CA TYR A 96 -15.25 9.77 -6.65
C TYR A 96 -16.63 9.95 -7.30
N ALA A 97 -16.76 10.88 -8.26
CA ALA A 97 -17.98 11.05 -9.04
C ALA A 97 -18.37 9.77 -9.79
N ALA A 98 -17.41 9.07 -10.42
CA ALA A 98 -17.67 7.81 -11.09
C ALA A 98 -18.08 6.68 -10.11
N LEU A 99 -17.55 6.68 -8.88
CA LEU A 99 -17.96 5.76 -7.83
C LEU A 99 -19.41 6.04 -7.39
N LEU A 100 -19.77 7.32 -7.19
CA LEU A 100 -21.15 7.71 -6.87
C LEU A 100 -22.13 7.27 -7.96
N SER A 101 -21.79 7.44 -9.24
CA SER A 101 -22.63 6.97 -10.36
C SER A 101 -22.82 5.46 -10.40
N ARG A 102 -21.92 4.68 -9.78
CA ARG A 102 -22.01 3.21 -9.63
C ARG A 102 -22.71 2.78 -8.33
N GLY A 103 -23.25 3.73 -7.55
CA GLY A 103 -23.94 3.45 -6.30
C GLY A 103 -23.01 3.25 -5.10
N PHE A 104 -21.82 3.87 -5.08
CA PHE A 104 -20.89 3.76 -3.95
C PHE A 104 -21.47 4.38 -2.67
N GLN A 105 -21.62 3.57 -1.63
CA GLN A 105 -22.16 3.96 -0.31
C GLN A 105 -21.08 4.17 0.77
N GLY A 106 -19.83 4.45 0.37
CA GLY A 106 -18.73 4.60 1.33
C GLY A 106 -18.14 3.28 1.85
N LYS A 107 -18.47 2.16 1.21
CA LYS A 107 -17.98 0.83 1.56
C LYS A 107 -17.43 0.12 0.33
N VAL A 108 -16.25 -0.47 0.48
CA VAL A 108 -15.66 -1.35 -0.52
C VAL A 108 -15.99 -2.79 -0.14
N HIS A 109 -16.49 -3.55 -1.11
CA HIS A 109 -16.83 -4.96 -0.93
C HIS A 109 -15.70 -5.81 -1.50
N PHE A 110 -15.16 -6.71 -0.68
CA PHE A 110 -14.16 -7.68 -1.11
C PHE A 110 -14.81 -9.04 -1.36
N LEU A 111 -14.37 -9.72 -2.41
CA LEU A 111 -14.56 -11.16 -2.54
C LEU A 111 -13.47 -11.82 -1.68
N ILE A 112 -13.89 -12.41 -0.56
CA ILE A 112 -12.98 -12.91 0.47
C ILE A 112 -13.00 -14.42 0.45
N ASP A 113 -11.85 -15.02 0.14
CA ASP A 113 -11.62 -16.47 0.19
C ASP A 113 -10.59 -16.83 1.26
N PHE A 114 -10.66 -16.21 2.46
CA PHE A 114 -9.87 -16.66 3.60
C PHE A 114 -10.44 -18.00 4.11
N ARG A 115 -9.88 -19.10 3.61
CA ARG A 115 -10.16 -20.45 4.10
C ARG A 115 -8.99 -20.93 4.92
N LEU A 116 -9.22 -21.13 6.21
CA LEU A 116 -8.27 -21.80 7.10
C LEU A 116 -8.10 -23.24 6.63
N ARG A 117 -6.91 -23.57 6.13
CA ARG A 117 -6.54 -24.93 5.72
C ARG A 117 -5.94 -25.69 6.91
N ALA A 118 -5.94 -27.01 6.84
CA ALA A 118 -5.33 -27.86 7.88
C ALA A 118 -3.85 -27.51 8.15
N LYS A 119 -3.13 -27.00 7.15
CA LYS A 119 -1.75 -26.51 7.30
C LYS A 119 -1.65 -25.28 8.21
N ASP A 120 -2.65 -24.41 8.22
CA ASP A 120 -2.67 -23.20 9.04
C ASP A 120 -2.84 -23.57 10.52
N TYR A 121 -3.68 -24.59 10.80
CA TYR A 121 -3.82 -25.16 12.15
C TYR A 121 -2.55 -25.86 12.63
N LEU A 122 -1.90 -26.66 11.77
CA LEU A 122 -0.65 -27.33 12.11
C LEU A 122 0.46 -26.30 12.39
N PHE A 123 0.53 -25.23 11.59
CA PHE A 123 1.45 -24.13 11.80
C PHE A 123 1.17 -23.38 13.11
N LEU A 124 -0.10 -23.07 13.41
CA LEU A 124 -0.50 -22.43 14.67
C LEU A 124 -0.09 -23.26 15.89
N LEU A 125 -0.30 -24.58 15.86
CA LEU A 125 0.09 -25.48 16.94
C LEU A 125 1.61 -25.56 17.10
N GLY A 126 2.35 -25.71 16.00
CA GLY A 126 3.81 -25.79 16.01
C GLY A 126 4.46 -24.48 16.49
N PHE A 127 4.00 -23.35 15.97
CA PHE A 127 4.50 -22.02 16.34
C PHE A 127 4.12 -21.67 17.79
N GLY A 128 2.87 -21.92 18.20
CA GLY A 128 2.43 -21.69 19.57
C GLY A 128 3.23 -22.51 20.58
N GLY A 129 3.48 -23.79 20.28
CA GLY A 129 4.33 -24.65 21.11
C GLY A 129 5.77 -24.14 21.23
N LEU A 130 6.36 -23.70 20.11
CA LEU A 130 7.71 -23.14 20.08
C LEU A 130 7.83 -21.85 20.89
N VAL A 131 6.85 -20.94 20.78
CA VAL A 131 6.81 -19.69 21.56
C VAL A 131 6.68 -19.96 23.06
N ILE A 132 5.85 -20.93 23.44
CA ILE A 132 5.70 -21.34 24.85
C ILE A 132 7.01 -21.93 25.39
N LEU A 133 7.69 -22.77 24.62
CA LEU A 133 9.00 -23.33 24.97
C LEU A 133 10.05 -22.24 25.18
N ILE A 134 10.14 -21.26 24.26
CA ILE A 134 11.08 -20.13 24.38
C ILE A 134 10.76 -19.25 25.59
N LYS A 135 9.49 -19.15 26.01
CA LYS A 135 9.11 -18.36 27.18
C LYS A 135 9.42 -19.09 28.50
N ILE A 136 9.45 -20.42 28.49
CA ILE A 136 9.70 -21.27 29.67
C ILE A 136 11.19 -21.41 29.96
N ILE A 137 12.04 -21.43 28.92
CA ILE A 137 13.51 -21.44 29.01
C ILE A 137 14.03 -20.04 29.33
#